data_AF-A0A850H5J1-F1
#
_entry.id   AF-A0A850H5J1-F1
#
_cell.length_a   1.000
_cell.length_b   1.000
_cell.length_c   1.000
_cell.angle_alpha   90.00
_cell.angle_beta   90.00
_cell.angle_gamma   90.00
#
_symmetry.space_group_name_H-M   'P 1'
#
loop_
_entity.id
_entity.type
_entity.pdbx_description
1 polymer ?
#
loop_
_entity_poly.entity_id
_entity_poly.type
_entity_poly.pdbx_seq_one_letter_code
_entity_poly.pdbx_strand_id
1 'polypeptide(L)' 'MNEGPHRGADEARAARRFWALQLIRVIGLALVLFGVVLLSRDASGEAYEGPVLMALGAFVFFIGPRFLARRWKSPDA' A
#
# COMPACT_ATOMS: atom_id res chain seq x y z
N MET A 1 33.91 18.95 -10.04
CA MET A 1 32.55 18.36 -9.98
C MET A 1 32.71 17.04 -9.23
N ASN A 2 32.55 17.05 -7.91
CA ASN A 2 32.92 15.93 -7.04
C ASN A 2 31.70 15.01 -6.88
N GLU A 3 31.56 14.04 -7.78
CA GLU A 3 30.54 13.00 -7.71
C GLU A 3 30.97 11.96 -6.67
N GLY A 4 30.69 12.24 -5.40
CA GLY A 4 30.97 11.29 -4.32
C GLY A 4 30.24 9.96 -4.59
N PRO A 5 30.89 8.78 -4.39
CA PRO A 5 30.38 7.45 -4.74
C PRO A 5 29.10 7.01 -3.99
N HIS A 6 28.52 7.89 -3.17
CA HIS A 6 27.38 7.62 -2.30
C HIS A 6 26.03 8.02 -2.93
N ARG A 7 26.00 8.96 -3.90
CA ARG A 7 24.73 9.49 -4.48
C ARG A 7 23.89 8.40 -5.15
N GLY A 8 24.52 7.52 -5.94
CA GLY A 8 23.81 6.45 -6.66
C GLY A 8 23.23 5.39 -5.73
N ALA A 9 23.91 5.08 -4.62
CA ALA A 9 23.41 4.14 -3.63
C ALA A 9 22.19 4.70 -2.87
N ASP A 10 22.20 6.01 -2.58
CA ASP A 10 21.11 6.69 -1.90
C ASP A 10 19.88 6.88 -2.81
N GLU A 11 20.08 7.17 -4.11
CA GLU A 11 19.00 7.20 -5.10
C GLU A 11 18.33 5.83 -5.28
N ALA A 12 19.11 4.75 -5.37
CA ALA A 12 18.55 3.40 -5.48
C ALA A 12 17.70 3.02 -4.25
N ARG A 13 18.12 3.42 -3.05
CA ARG A 13 17.35 3.22 -1.80
C ARG A 13 16.07 4.05 -1.79
N ALA A 14 16.12 5.30 -2.22
CA ALA A 14 14.95 6.18 -2.31
C ALA A 14 13.93 5.64 -3.33
N ALA A 15 14.39 5.23 -4.50
CA ALA A 15 13.55 4.66 -5.56
C ALA A 15 12.85 3.38 -5.08
N ARG A 16 13.57 2.47 -4.40
CA ARG A 16 12.99 1.23 -3.87
C ARG A 16 11.88 1.50 -2.84
N ARG A 17 12.10 2.46 -1.94
CA ARG A 17 11.10 2.89 -0.96
C ARG A 17 9.87 3.52 -1.62
N PHE A 18 10.08 4.39 -2.60
CA PHE A 18 9.00 4.99 -3.36
C PHE A 18 8.13 3.92 -4.03
N TRP A 19 8.74 2.99 -4.77
CA TRP A 19 8.01 1.93 -5.44
C TRP A 19 7.22 1.04 -4.48
N ALA A 20 7.80 0.69 -3.33
CA ALA A 20 7.10 -0.13 -2.35
C ALA A 20 5.88 0.59 -1.73
N LEU A 21 5.96 1.91 -1.48
CA LEU A 21 4.82 2.71 -1.03
C LEU A 21 3.74 2.85 -2.12
N GLN A 22 4.14 2.93 -3.38
CA GLN A 22 3.19 3.02 -4.49
C GLN A 22 2.49 1.67 -4.69
N LEU A 23 3.21 0.56 -4.63
CA LEU A 23 2.64 -0.79 -4.75
C LEU A 23 1.60 -1.07 -3.67
N ILE A 24 1.89 -0.77 -2.39
CA ILE A 24 0.91 -1.00 -1.32
C ILE A 24 -0.36 -0.17 -1.50
N ARG A 25 -0.24 1.06 -2.03
CA ARG A 25 -1.39 1.91 -2.37
C ARG A 25 -2.20 1.33 -3.53
N VAL A 26 -1.54 0.89 -4.60
CA VAL A 26 -2.21 0.28 -5.74
C VAL A 26 -2.95 -0.99 -5.31
N ILE A 27 -2.34 -1.82 -4.46
CA ILE A 27 -2.98 -3.02 -3.90
C ILE A 27 -4.20 -2.62 -3.06
N GLY A 28 -4.07 -1.65 -2.14
CA GLY A 28 -5.19 -1.17 -1.34
C GLY A 28 -6.35 -0.65 -2.20
N LEU A 29 -6.05 0.16 -3.21
CA LEU A 29 -7.04 0.67 -4.16
C LEU A 29 -7.72 -0.47 -4.93
N ALA A 30 -6.95 -1.44 -5.43
CA ALA A 30 -7.49 -2.59 -6.15
C ALA A 30 -8.45 -3.40 -5.26
N LEU A 31 -8.10 -3.64 -4.00
CA LEU A 31 -8.96 -4.33 -3.04
C LEU A 31 -10.27 -3.56 -2.77
N VAL A 32 -10.21 -2.24 -2.64
CA VAL A 32 -11.41 -1.40 -2.51
C VAL A 32 -12.32 -1.57 -3.72
N LEU A 33 -11.77 -1.44 -4.92
CA LEU A 33 -12.53 -1.56 -6.16
C LEU A 33 -13.13 -2.96 -6.33
N PHE A 34 -12.40 -4.01 -5.98
CA PHE A 34 -12.93 -5.37 -5.95
C PHE A 34 -14.08 -5.53 -4.94
N GLY A 35 -13.96 -4.94 -3.75
CA GLY A 35 -15.03 -4.92 -2.75
C GLY A 35 -16.29 -4.22 -3.26
N VAL A 36 -16.14 -3.11 -3.99
CA VAL A 36 -17.26 -2.40 -4.65
C VAL A 36 -17.93 -3.28 -5.72
N VAL A 37 -17.15 -4.02 -6.51
CA VAL A 37 -17.68 -4.95 -7.51
C VAL A 37 -18.46 -6.10 -6.84
N LEU A 38 -17.93 -6.66 -5.74
CA LEU A 38 -18.64 -7.69 -4.96
C LEU A 38 -19.91 -7.16 -4.33
N LEU A 39 -19.87 -5.95 -3.77
CA LEU A 39 -21.04 -5.28 -3.19
C LEU A 39 -22.12 -5.05 -4.26
N SER A 40 -21.73 -4.67 -5.47
CA SER A 40 -22.66 -4.47 -6.59
C SER A 40 -23.29 -5.77 -7.11
N ARG A 41 -22.68 -6.93 -6.83
CA ARG A 41 -23.18 -8.24 -7.26
C ARG A 41 -24.26 -8.79 -6.33
N ASP A 42 -24.22 -8.43 -5.05
CA ASP A 42 -25.21 -8.88 -4.09
C ASP A 42 -26.20 -7.76 -3.75
N ALA A 43 -27.31 -7.74 -4.47
CA ALA A 43 -28.41 -6.82 -4.21
C ALA A 43 -29.26 -7.19 -2.98
N SER A 44 -29.07 -8.41 -2.42
CA SER A 44 -29.79 -8.84 -1.21
C SER A 44 -29.23 -8.20 0.06
N GLY A 45 -27.94 -7.82 0.04
CA GLY A 45 -27.24 -7.24 1.18
C GLY A 45 -26.91 -8.24 2.29
N GLU A 46 -27.15 -9.53 2.07
CA GLU A 46 -26.84 -10.58 3.04
C GLU A 46 -25.35 -10.99 3.00
N ALA A 47 -24.68 -10.80 1.86
CA ALA A 47 -23.26 -11.12 1.71
C ALA A 47 -22.37 -10.01 2.26
N TYR A 48 -21.67 -10.32 3.34
CA TYR A 48 -20.68 -9.41 3.94
C TYR A 48 -19.34 -9.34 3.17
N GLU A 49 -19.14 -10.17 2.15
CA GLU A 49 -17.86 -10.28 1.43
C GLU A 49 -17.41 -8.97 0.78
N GLY A 50 -18.33 -8.27 0.11
CA GLY A 50 -18.06 -6.98 -0.55
C GLY A 50 -17.67 -5.88 0.43
N PRO A 51 -18.50 -5.57 1.44
CA PRO A 51 -18.17 -4.58 2.48
C PRO A 51 -16.88 -4.90 3.23
N VAL A 52 -16.64 -6.18 3.57
CA VAL A 52 -15.43 -6.60 4.30
C VAL A 52 -14.18 -6.39 3.44
N LEU A 53 -14.22 -6.79 2.16
CA LEU A 53 -13.09 -6.61 1.25
C LEU A 53 -12.82 -5.13 0.97
N MET A 54 -13.89 -4.33 0.83
CA MET A 54 -13.78 -2.88 0.66
C MET A 54 -13.12 -2.22 1.87
N ALA A 55 -13.57 -2.56 3.09
CA ALA A 55 -13.00 -2.06 4.33
C ALA A 55 -11.54 -2.48 4.50
N LEU A 56 -11.21 -3.72 4.15
CA LEU A 56 -9.84 -4.24 4.17
C LEU A 56 -8.94 -3.49 3.18
N GLY A 57 -9.41 -3.27 1.95
CA GLY A 57 -8.68 -2.49 0.95
C GLY A 57 -8.42 -1.06 1.41
N ALA A 58 -9.42 -0.40 2.00
CA ALA A 58 -9.28 0.94 2.55
C ALA A 58 -8.25 0.94 3.71
N PHE A 59 -8.34 -0.04 4.61
CA PHE A 59 -7.37 -0.19 5.69
C PHE A 59 -5.94 -0.34 5.15
N VAL A 60 -5.72 -1.20 4.15
CA VAL A 60 -4.40 -1.38 3.52
C VAL A 60 -3.93 -0.10 2.83
N PHE A 61 -4.81 0.63 2.13
CA PHE A 61 -4.48 1.88 1.46
C PHE A 61 -4.00 2.97 2.42
N PHE A 62 -4.67 3.13 3.57
CA PHE A 62 -4.35 4.17 4.55
C PHE A 62 -3.24 3.75 5.55
N ILE A 63 -3.32 2.53 6.09
CA ILE A 63 -2.43 2.05 7.15
C ILE A 63 -1.18 1.38 6.58
N GLY A 64 -1.29 0.65 5.47
CA GLY A 64 -0.20 -0.05 4.81
C GLY A 64 1.05 0.81 4.57
N PRO A 65 0.96 1.99 3.92
CA PRO A 65 2.13 2.85 3.71
C PRO A 65 2.72 3.39 5.02
N ARG A 66 1.88 3.68 6.02
CA ARG A 66 2.35 4.14 7.34
C ARG A 66 3.12 3.04 8.06
N PHE A 67 2.63 1.80 8.01
CA PHE A 67 3.28 0.65 8.63
C PHE A 67 4.63 0.34 7.95
N LEU A 68 4.65 0.37 6.62
CA LEU A 68 5.86 0.14 5.84
C LEU A 68 6.91 1.23 6.07
N ALA A 69 6.49 2.50 6.13
CA ALA A 69 7.36 3.61 6.47
C ALA A 69 7.94 3.51 7.89
N ARG A 70 7.15 3.01 8.86
CA ARG A 70 7.64 2.72 10.22
C ARG A 70 8.71 1.63 10.21
N ARG A 71 8.53 0.57 9.41
CA ARG A 71 9.51 -0.52 9.31
C ARG A 71 10.84 -0.09 8.71
N TRP A 72 10.84 0.92 7.82
CA TRP A 72 12.09 1.51 7.32
C TRP A 72 12.76 2.48 8.29
N LYS A 73 12.08 2.86 9.37
CA LYS A 73 12.58 3.76 10.41
C LYS A 73 13.20 3.01 11.59
N SER A 74 13.26 1.68 11.56
CA SER A 74 13.99 0.89 12.55
C SER A 74 15.41 0.60 12.06
N PRO A 75 16.43 1.34 12.53
CA PRO A 75 17.58 0.68 13.14
C PRO A 75 17.04 -0.19 14.28
N ASP A 76 17.57 -1.41 14.40
CA ASP A 76 17.35 -2.28 15.56
C ASP A 76 17.52 -1.47 16.86
N ALA A 77 16.59 -1.66 17.79
CA ALA A 77 16.80 -1.33 19.20
C ALA A 77 17.55 -2.49 19.86
#